data_AF-A0A656GH53-F1
#
_entry.id   AF-A0A656GH53-F1
#
_cell.length_a   1.000
_cell.length_b   1.000
_cell.length_c   1.000
_cell.angle_alpha   90.00
_cell.angle_beta   90.00
_cell.angle_gamma   90.00
#
_symmetry.space_group_name_H-M   'P 1'
#
loop_
_entity.id
_entity.type
_entity.pdbx_description
1 polymer ?
#
loop_
_entity_poly.entity_id
_entity_poly.type
_entity_poly.pdbx_seq_one_letter_code
_entity_poly.pdbx_strand_id
1 'polypeptide(L)'
;RLKHGQSELPALQQRASTADQQLTEQRNALELLYREADCEVDAVTEQVQILGSLLQDNRKQQRAFEDLARLWTSQQDVDRQLADLAQQQQSAQQQREQLNNEGIRVRDELTVAEQTLTVTRQLLERQRLARSASVEELRVQLQDNQPCPVCGSIEHPWHQPEALLESLTQHDDNEQASAQKAVDQLTEQRNQLREQVGGVIARQKELLRQHEQLTLRHQTLAPDLESHPLAAQLLDHDPGKRDSWLSQQLNNLSEVITRDEQRQEALLTLQKDAARLQQQLQAATEASQTAASHVAEQLKQLDVDRQRLDEELSAFTPLVSPHVLEGLRSDASATVMQLEQQVTQRLDQLEQQHEEQQEQSERQQKIEKQQIEQQTRLQRQTELAQEVARLGEQQQASQQALTGLLGEHATAEHWQQALENAIEQARQTESSAAEALQQIQSQLIQLAAELKSAQQQQQSLQQELAELDVQISEWRGQHPELDDTALDTLLTYDDAHVEQLRLQLNATDKALEQAKVLLQERDQRLQQHQAQYSDLSDSTQLAAALQQAHEQSALGEQ
;
A
#
# COMPACT_ATOMS: atom_id res chain seq x y z
N ARG A 1 96.15 -23.74 -31.34
CA ARG A 1 95.43 -22.45 -31.37
C ARG A 1 95.31 -21.93 -32.80
N LEU A 2 96.41 -21.63 -33.48
CA LEU A 2 96.43 -21.14 -34.87
C LEU A 2 95.66 -22.00 -35.90
N LYS A 3 95.86 -23.33 -35.92
CA LYS A 3 95.11 -24.27 -36.79
C LYS A 3 93.62 -24.37 -36.42
N HIS A 4 93.28 -24.21 -35.15
CA HIS A 4 91.90 -24.29 -34.66
C HIS A 4 91.14 -23.00 -34.97
N GLY A 5 91.74 -21.82 -34.73
CA GLY A 5 91.13 -20.54 -35.07
C GLY A 5 90.91 -20.35 -36.58
N GLN A 6 91.76 -20.94 -37.43
CA GLN A 6 91.56 -20.96 -38.89
C GLN A 6 90.36 -21.83 -39.32
N SER A 7 90.05 -22.89 -38.58
CA SER A 7 88.90 -23.76 -38.87
C SER A 7 87.55 -23.15 -38.46
N GLU A 8 87.55 -22.21 -37.51
CA GLU A 8 86.34 -21.55 -37.00
C GLU A 8 85.93 -20.30 -37.80
N LEU A 9 86.86 -19.70 -38.54
CA LEU A 9 86.65 -18.48 -39.32
C LEU A 9 85.49 -18.58 -40.35
N PRO A 10 85.33 -19.67 -41.14
CA PRO A 10 84.23 -19.78 -42.10
C PRO A 10 82.85 -19.82 -41.42
N ALA A 11 82.75 -20.48 -40.26
CA ALA A 11 81.49 -20.56 -39.51
C ALA A 11 81.08 -19.21 -38.92
N LEU A 12 82.06 -18.40 -38.45
CA LEU A 12 81.80 -17.04 -37.96
C LEU A 12 81.40 -16.08 -39.09
N GLN A 13 82.04 -16.19 -40.26
CA GLN A 13 81.67 -15.42 -41.46
C GLN A 13 80.25 -15.76 -41.95
N GLN A 14 79.87 -17.04 -41.92
CA GLN A 14 78.52 -17.47 -42.28
C GLN A 14 77.48 -16.90 -41.30
N ARG A 15 77.75 -16.90 -39.99
CA ARG A 15 76.87 -16.29 -38.98
C ARG A 15 76.71 -14.79 -39.17
N ALA A 16 77.79 -14.05 -39.48
CA ALA A 16 77.73 -12.63 -39.79
C ALA A 16 76.87 -12.33 -41.03
N SER A 17 77.03 -13.11 -42.10
CA SER A 17 76.20 -12.95 -43.31
C SER A 17 74.71 -13.25 -43.08
N THR A 18 74.40 -14.23 -42.22
CA THR A 18 73.01 -14.59 -41.88
C THR A 18 72.36 -13.51 -41.01
N ALA A 19 73.10 -12.95 -40.04
CA ALA A 19 72.61 -11.85 -39.21
C ALA A 19 72.34 -10.57 -40.01
N ASP A 20 73.15 -10.28 -41.03
CA ASP A 20 72.97 -9.12 -41.91
C ASP A 20 71.76 -9.27 -42.86
N GLN A 21 71.53 -10.49 -43.37
CA GLN A 21 70.31 -10.82 -44.11
C GLN A 21 69.05 -10.64 -43.25
N GLN A 22 69.05 -11.17 -42.02
CA GLN A 22 67.94 -11.01 -41.08
C GLN A 22 67.67 -9.54 -40.73
N LEU A 23 68.71 -8.73 -40.54
CA LEU A 23 68.56 -7.28 -40.34
C LEU A 23 67.89 -6.59 -41.54
N THR A 24 68.28 -6.97 -42.76
CA THR A 24 67.68 -6.41 -43.99
C THR A 24 66.20 -6.82 -44.13
N GLU A 25 65.86 -8.06 -43.82
CA GLU A 25 64.47 -8.55 -43.81
C GLU A 25 63.59 -7.79 -42.82
N GLN A 26 64.07 -7.57 -41.59
CA GLN A 26 63.32 -6.83 -40.56
C GLN A 26 63.13 -5.35 -40.92
N ARG A 27 64.10 -4.72 -41.59
CA ARG A 27 63.95 -3.34 -42.12
C ARG A 27 62.85 -3.27 -43.17
N ASN A 28 62.88 -4.17 -44.15
CA ASN A 28 61.89 -4.21 -45.22
C ASN A 28 60.48 -4.50 -44.68
N ALA A 29 60.35 -5.37 -43.66
CA ALA A 29 59.07 -5.67 -43.02
C ALA A 29 58.47 -4.44 -42.31
N LEU A 30 59.31 -3.63 -41.64
CA LEU A 30 58.87 -2.39 -41.00
C LEU A 30 58.43 -1.34 -42.03
N GLU A 31 59.18 -1.17 -43.12
CA GLU A 31 58.83 -0.25 -44.21
C GLU A 31 57.53 -0.64 -44.92
N LEU A 32 57.31 -1.94 -45.14
CA LEU A 32 56.08 -2.45 -45.75
C LEU A 32 54.85 -2.18 -44.86
N LEU A 33 54.97 -2.39 -43.55
CA LEU A 33 53.89 -2.18 -42.59
C LEU A 33 53.38 -0.73 -42.60
N TYR A 34 54.26 0.26 -42.65
CA TYR A 34 53.85 1.67 -42.75
C TYR A 34 53.27 2.02 -44.13
N ARG A 35 53.81 1.41 -45.20
CA ARG A 35 53.33 1.63 -46.57
C ARG A 35 51.92 1.07 -46.80
N GLU A 36 51.61 -0.10 -46.23
CA GLU A 36 50.28 -0.70 -46.31
C GLU A 36 49.23 0.06 -45.50
N ALA A 37 49.65 0.74 -44.43
CA ALA A 37 48.77 1.54 -43.58
C ALA A 37 48.51 2.97 -44.09
N ASP A 38 49.21 3.41 -45.15
CA ASP A 38 49.17 4.76 -45.72
C ASP A 38 49.34 5.86 -44.65
N CYS A 39 50.26 5.62 -43.71
CA CYS A 39 50.52 6.49 -42.56
C CYS A 39 52.02 6.80 -42.44
N GLU A 40 52.34 8.08 -42.22
CA GLU A 40 53.69 8.49 -41.84
C GLU A 40 53.98 8.09 -40.38
N VAL A 41 55.22 7.67 -40.10
CA VAL A 41 55.67 7.14 -38.80
C VAL A 41 55.38 8.11 -37.65
N ASP A 42 55.63 9.40 -37.88
CA ASP A 42 55.47 10.44 -36.85
C ASP A 42 53.99 10.87 -36.66
N ALA A 43 53.14 10.66 -37.68
CA ALA A 43 51.76 11.11 -37.67
C ALA A 43 50.79 10.14 -36.96
N VAL A 44 51.16 8.87 -36.77
CA VAL A 44 50.27 7.86 -36.17
C VAL A 44 49.84 8.26 -34.76
N THR A 45 50.78 8.74 -33.93
CA THR A 45 50.49 9.11 -32.54
C THR A 45 49.58 10.34 -32.47
N GLU A 46 49.82 11.34 -33.31
CA GLU A 46 48.98 12.54 -33.41
C GLU A 46 47.56 12.20 -33.90
N GLN A 47 47.44 11.34 -34.92
CA GLN A 47 46.15 10.89 -35.42
C GLN A 47 45.35 10.13 -34.37
N VAL A 48 45.99 9.24 -33.59
CA VAL A 48 45.32 8.53 -32.48
C VAL A 48 44.82 9.51 -31.42
N GLN A 49 45.60 10.55 -31.09
CA GLN A 49 45.20 11.56 -30.12
C GLN A 49 44.03 12.42 -30.62
N ILE A 50 44.08 12.88 -31.87
CA ILE A 50 43.00 13.68 -32.49
C ILE A 50 41.72 12.86 -32.57
N LEU A 51 41.79 11.61 -33.05
CA LEU A 51 40.64 10.69 -33.08
C LEU A 51 40.11 10.43 -31.67
N GLY A 52 40.99 10.30 -30.68
CA GLY A 52 40.59 10.19 -29.27
C GLY A 52 39.76 11.38 -28.79
N SER A 53 40.19 12.61 -29.10
CA SER A 53 39.40 13.81 -28.75
C SER A 53 38.08 13.90 -29.51
N LEU A 54 38.08 13.60 -30.82
CA LEU A 54 36.87 13.63 -31.65
C LEU A 54 35.85 12.58 -31.19
N LEU A 55 36.29 11.36 -30.89
CA LEU A 55 35.44 10.31 -30.34
C LEU A 55 34.84 10.72 -28.99
N GLN A 56 35.63 11.36 -28.13
CA GLN A 56 35.13 11.85 -26.85
C GLN A 56 34.03 12.89 -27.04
N ASP A 57 34.21 13.85 -27.95
CA ASP A 57 33.24 14.90 -28.22
C ASP A 57 32.01 14.38 -28.97
N ASN A 58 32.18 13.50 -29.94
CA ASN A 58 31.08 12.81 -30.63
C ASN A 58 30.23 12.00 -29.65
N ARG A 59 30.84 11.28 -28.69
CA ARG A 59 30.10 10.56 -27.64
C ARG A 59 29.37 11.50 -26.69
N LYS A 60 29.91 12.68 -26.36
CA LYS A 60 29.19 13.70 -25.58
C LYS A 60 27.97 14.21 -26.36
N GLN A 61 28.14 14.49 -27.65
CA GLN A 61 27.04 14.92 -28.52
C GLN A 61 25.99 13.83 -28.66
N GLN A 62 26.38 12.57 -28.86
CA GLN A 62 25.46 11.44 -28.92
C GLN A 62 24.60 11.37 -27.65
N ARG A 63 25.20 11.46 -26.45
CA ARG A 63 24.47 11.48 -25.19
C ARG A 63 23.49 12.66 -25.10
N ALA A 64 23.92 13.85 -25.51
CA ALA A 64 23.03 15.02 -25.54
C ALA A 64 21.84 14.83 -26.49
N PHE A 65 22.05 14.20 -27.65
CA PHE A 65 20.94 13.86 -28.56
C PHE A 65 20.06 12.73 -28.02
N GLU A 66 20.62 11.73 -27.33
CA GLU A 66 19.86 10.66 -26.69
C GLU A 66 18.99 11.19 -25.53
N ASP A 67 19.54 12.08 -24.71
CA ASP A 67 18.81 12.73 -23.63
C ASP A 67 17.69 13.62 -24.18
N LEU A 68 17.97 14.40 -25.24
CA LEU A 68 16.94 15.15 -25.97
C LEU A 68 15.87 14.22 -26.55
N ALA A 69 16.25 13.07 -27.12
CA ALA A 69 15.31 12.08 -27.65
C ALA A 69 14.34 11.59 -26.58
N ARG A 70 14.86 11.29 -25.38
CA ARG A 70 14.08 10.81 -24.25
C ARG A 70 13.12 11.88 -23.74
N LEU A 71 13.59 13.11 -23.57
CA LEU A 71 12.75 14.24 -23.15
C LEU A 71 11.64 14.49 -24.16
N TRP A 72 11.98 14.52 -25.46
CA TRP A 72 11.03 14.72 -26.54
C TRP A 72 9.98 13.61 -26.63
N THR A 73 10.40 12.34 -26.55
CA THR A 73 9.49 11.19 -26.53
C THR A 73 8.57 11.24 -25.32
N SER A 74 9.09 11.58 -24.14
CA SER A 74 8.28 11.72 -22.93
C SER A 74 7.26 12.87 -23.05
N GLN A 75 7.61 13.97 -23.73
CA GLN A 75 6.67 15.06 -24.01
C GLN A 75 5.53 14.57 -24.91
N GLN A 76 5.87 13.92 -26.03
CA GLN A 76 4.90 13.39 -26.99
C GLN A 76 3.96 12.35 -26.38
N ASP A 77 4.47 11.47 -25.53
CA ASP A 77 3.66 10.46 -24.84
C ASP A 77 2.63 11.12 -23.91
N VAL A 78 3.04 12.15 -23.16
CA VAL A 78 2.13 12.90 -22.29
C VAL A 78 1.10 13.67 -23.11
N ASP A 79 1.51 14.32 -24.22
CA ASP A 79 0.60 15.03 -25.12
C ASP A 79 -0.46 14.10 -25.71
N ARG A 80 -0.05 12.90 -26.15
CA ARG A 80 -0.95 11.88 -26.67
C ARG A 80 -1.94 11.41 -25.62
N GLN A 81 -1.47 11.14 -24.40
CA GLN A 81 -2.34 10.72 -23.30
C GLN A 81 -3.33 11.82 -22.90
N LEU A 82 -2.91 13.09 -22.91
CA LEU A 82 -3.79 14.24 -22.67
C LEU A 82 -4.87 14.36 -23.74
N ALA A 83 -4.52 14.16 -25.01
CA ALA A 83 -5.49 14.15 -26.12
C ALA A 83 -6.50 13.00 -25.99
N ASP A 84 -6.04 11.79 -25.67
CA ASP A 84 -6.88 10.61 -25.46
C ASP A 84 -7.84 10.81 -24.26
N LEU A 85 -7.35 11.38 -23.15
CA LEU A 85 -8.18 11.72 -21.99
C LEU A 85 -9.22 12.79 -22.31
N ALA A 86 -8.87 13.81 -23.09
CA ALA A 86 -9.81 14.84 -23.52
C ALA A 86 -10.95 14.24 -24.34
N GLN A 87 -10.66 13.31 -25.25
CA GLN A 87 -11.68 12.58 -26.01
C GLN A 87 -12.58 11.73 -25.09
N GLN A 88 -11.99 11.04 -24.10
CA GLN A 88 -12.76 10.25 -23.14
C GLN A 88 -13.66 11.13 -22.27
N GLN A 89 -13.16 12.28 -21.81
CA GLN A 89 -13.94 13.24 -21.03
C GLN A 89 -15.14 13.76 -21.82
N GLN A 90 -14.94 14.10 -23.11
CA GLN A 90 -16.02 14.52 -24.00
C GLN A 90 -17.07 13.42 -24.17
N SER A 91 -16.64 12.16 -24.37
CA SER A 91 -17.56 11.02 -24.50
C SER A 91 -18.39 10.79 -23.22
N ALA A 92 -17.75 10.88 -22.04
CA ALA A 92 -18.44 10.72 -20.77
C ALA A 92 -19.40 11.88 -20.51
N GLN A 93 -19.08 13.09 -20.95
CA GLN A 93 -19.98 14.26 -20.88
C GLN A 93 -21.22 14.05 -21.75
N GLN A 94 -21.07 13.62 -22.99
CA GLN A 94 -22.20 13.30 -23.88
C GLN A 94 -23.08 12.19 -23.29
N GLN A 95 -22.47 11.12 -22.75
CA GLN A 95 -23.21 10.02 -22.12
C GLN A 95 -24.02 10.49 -20.91
N ARG A 96 -23.44 11.37 -20.07
CA ARG A 96 -24.16 11.94 -18.93
C ARG A 96 -25.35 12.80 -19.37
N GLU A 97 -25.17 13.62 -20.40
CA GLU A 97 -26.26 14.45 -20.93
C GLU A 97 -27.41 13.58 -21.47
N GLN A 98 -27.09 12.49 -22.16
CA GLN A 98 -28.09 11.51 -22.64
C GLN A 98 -28.85 10.86 -21.48
N LEU A 99 -28.16 10.31 -20.49
CA LEU A 99 -28.78 9.67 -19.33
C LEU A 99 -29.61 10.65 -18.49
N ASN A 100 -29.17 11.90 -18.36
CA ASN A 100 -29.94 12.93 -17.67
C ASN A 100 -31.26 13.23 -18.41
N ASN A 101 -31.23 13.34 -19.74
CA ASN A 101 -32.43 13.56 -20.54
C ASN A 101 -33.39 12.36 -20.43
N GLU A 102 -32.88 11.13 -20.43
CA GLU A 102 -33.68 9.92 -20.22
C GLU A 102 -34.27 9.87 -18.81
N GLY A 103 -33.48 10.21 -17.79
CA GLY A 103 -33.94 10.28 -16.41
C GLY A 103 -35.06 11.31 -16.19
N ILE A 104 -35.03 12.45 -16.88
CA ILE A 104 -36.12 13.45 -16.86
C ILE A 104 -37.39 12.84 -17.46
N ARG A 105 -37.29 12.15 -18.60
CA ARG A 105 -38.45 11.50 -19.24
C ARG A 105 -39.10 10.44 -18.34
N VAL A 106 -38.30 9.52 -17.78
CA VAL A 106 -38.81 8.46 -16.89
C VAL A 106 -39.42 9.05 -15.61
N ARG A 107 -38.88 10.14 -15.07
CA ARG A 107 -39.47 10.85 -13.93
C ARG A 107 -40.85 11.41 -14.26
N ASP A 108 -40.99 12.04 -15.42
CA ASP A 108 -42.25 12.62 -15.85
C ASP A 108 -43.30 11.52 -16.10
N GLU A 109 -42.90 10.40 -16.73
CA GLU A 109 -43.74 9.21 -16.90
C GLU A 109 -44.15 8.57 -15.55
N LEU A 110 -43.23 8.46 -14.60
CA LEU A 110 -43.51 7.95 -13.26
C LEU A 110 -44.55 8.82 -12.54
N THR A 111 -44.44 10.14 -12.66
CA THR A 111 -45.40 11.07 -12.06
C THR A 111 -46.82 10.85 -12.61
N VAL A 112 -46.94 10.63 -13.93
CA VAL A 112 -48.21 10.29 -14.58
C VAL A 112 -48.73 8.93 -14.11
N ALA A 113 -47.87 7.92 -13.98
CA ALA A 113 -48.25 6.58 -13.51
C ALA A 113 -48.74 6.59 -12.05
N GLU A 114 -48.08 7.34 -11.16
CA GLU A 114 -48.49 7.52 -9.75
C GLU A 114 -49.85 8.22 -9.62
N GLN A 115 -50.10 9.25 -10.44
CA GLN A 115 -51.40 9.91 -10.53
C GLN A 115 -52.48 8.94 -11.03
N THR A 116 -52.16 8.16 -12.07
CA THR A 116 -53.07 7.16 -12.63
C THR A 116 -53.46 6.12 -11.59
N LEU A 117 -52.47 5.56 -10.87
CA LEU A 117 -52.71 4.62 -9.77
C LEU A 117 -53.60 5.21 -8.68
N THR A 118 -53.40 6.46 -8.30
CA THR A 118 -54.21 7.16 -7.29
C THR A 118 -55.66 7.29 -7.73
N VAL A 119 -55.89 7.72 -8.97
CA VAL A 119 -57.22 7.85 -9.56
C VAL A 119 -57.90 6.48 -9.68
N THR A 120 -57.19 5.45 -10.15
CA THR A 120 -57.70 4.08 -10.26
C THR A 120 -58.11 3.54 -8.89
N ARG A 121 -57.30 3.72 -7.84
CA ARG A 121 -57.67 3.32 -6.46
C ARG A 121 -58.94 4.01 -5.97
N GLN A 122 -59.03 5.34 -6.13
CA GLN A 122 -60.21 6.10 -5.71
C GLN A 122 -61.47 5.68 -6.48
N LEU A 123 -61.34 5.41 -7.78
CA LEU A 123 -62.45 4.92 -8.61
C LEU A 123 -62.92 3.53 -8.15
N LEU A 124 -61.98 2.61 -7.96
CA LEU A 124 -62.27 1.24 -7.51
C LEU A 124 -62.86 1.22 -6.09
N GLU A 125 -62.38 2.04 -5.16
CA GLU A 125 -62.97 2.19 -3.82
C GLU A 125 -64.40 2.69 -3.87
N ARG A 126 -64.68 3.73 -4.67
CA ARG A 126 -66.04 4.22 -4.89
C ARG A 126 -66.93 3.15 -5.51
N GLN A 127 -66.43 2.38 -6.47
CA GLN A 127 -67.16 1.28 -7.07
C GLN A 127 -67.42 0.15 -6.07
N ARG A 128 -66.46 -0.21 -5.22
CA ARG A 128 -66.62 -1.21 -4.15
C ARG A 128 -67.69 -0.79 -3.15
N LEU A 129 -67.67 0.47 -2.69
CA LEU A 129 -68.69 1.03 -1.78
C LEU A 129 -70.08 1.09 -2.42
N ALA A 130 -70.19 1.49 -3.69
CA ALA A 130 -71.46 1.50 -4.41
C ALA A 130 -72.01 0.08 -4.63
N ARG A 131 -71.13 -0.90 -4.92
CA ARG A 131 -71.50 -2.31 -5.05
C ARG A 131 -71.95 -2.90 -3.71
N SER A 132 -71.25 -2.66 -2.60
CA SER A 132 -71.65 -3.19 -1.28
C SER A 132 -72.99 -2.61 -0.82
N ALA A 133 -73.19 -1.29 -0.96
CA ALA A 133 -74.44 -0.65 -0.59
C ALA A 133 -75.63 -1.14 -1.43
N SER A 134 -75.46 -1.23 -2.77
CA SER A 134 -76.53 -1.71 -3.65
C SER A 134 -76.86 -3.19 -3.48
N VAL A 135 -75.86 -4.04 -3.21
CA VAL A 135 -76.06 -5.48 -2.97
C VAL A 135 -76.77 -5.73 -1.63
N GLU A 136 -76.44 -4.97 -0.58
CA GLU A 136 -77.13 -5.05 0.71
C GLU A 136 -78.58 -4.56 0.64
N GLU A 137 -78.83 -3.44 -0.04
CA GLU A 137 -80.19 -2.90 -0.25
C GLU A 137 -81.08 -3.85 -1.06
N LEU A 138 -80.53 -4.47 -2.11
CA LEU A 138 -81.24 -5.48 -2.91
C LEU A 138 -81.52 -6.76 -2.12
N ARG A 139 -80.67 -7.11 -1.14
CA ARG A 139 -80.83 -8.32 -0.31
C ARG A 139 -81.98 -8.21 0.69
N VAL A 140 -82.22 -7.03 1.24
CA VAL A 140 -83.34 -6.77 2.17
C VAL A 140 -84.70 -6.87 1.47
N GLN A 141 -84.75 -6.67 0.15
CA GLN A 141 -85.98 -6.66 -0.64
C GLN A 141 -86.36 -8.05 -1.23
N LEU A 142 -85.54 -9.08 -1.01
CA LEU A 142 -85.80 -10.44 -1.51
C LEU A 142 -86.65 -11.23 -0.49
N GLN A 143 -87.79 -11.75 -0.96
CA GLN A 143 -88.70 -12.61 -0.19
C GLN A 143 -88.67 -14.03 -0.74
N ASP A 144 -88.70 -15.04 0.14
CA ASP A 144 -88.68 -16.45 -0.25
C ASP A 144 -89.86 -16.80 -1.17
N ASN A 145 -89.58 -17.47 -2.30
CA ASN A 145 -90.53 -17.90 -3.34
C ASN A 145 -91.22 -16.78 -4.16
N GLN A 146 -90.68 -15.55 -4.17
CA GLN A 146 -91.11 -14.51 -5.10
C GLN A 146 -90.08 -14.26 -6.22
N PRO A 147 -90.52 -13.97 -7.46
CA PRO A 147 -89.60 -13.71 -8.57
C PRO A 147 -88.75 -12.46 -8.27
N CYS A 148 -87.44 -12.59 -8.45
CA CYS A 148 -86.51 -11.50 -8.18
C CYS A 148 -86.83 -10.27 -9.05
N PRO A 149 -86.90 -9.04 -8.49
CA PRO A 149 -87.26 -7.84 -9.25
C PRO A 149 -86.22 -7.43 -10.31
N VAL A 150 -85.01 -7.99 -10.25
CA VAL A 150 -83.92 -7.68 -11.19
C VAL A 150 -83.93 -8.62 -12.41
N CYS A 151 -84.29 -9.89 -12.25
CA CYS A 151 -84.21 -10.87 -13.34
C CYS A 151 -85.51 -11.66 -13.62
N GLY A 152 -86.54 -11.52 -12.76
CA GLY A 152 -87.84 -12.17 -12.91
C GLY A 152 -87.87 -13.68 -12.65
N SER A 153 -86.74 -14.31 -12.30
CA SER A 153 -86.68 -15.76 -12.05
C SER A 153 -87.07 -16.13 -10.63
N ILE A 154 -87.69 -17.31 -10.47
CA ILE A 154 -88.10 -17.91 -9.19
C ILE A 154 -87.00 -18.86 -8.66
N GLU A 155 -86.14 -19.37 -9.56
CA GLU A 155 -84.92 -20.12 -9.23
C GLU A 155 -83.70 -19.36 -9.72
N HIS A 156 -82.73 -19.13 -8.84
CA HIS A 156 -81.51 -18.40 -9.15
C HIS A 156 -80.30 -19.36 -9.25
N PRO A 157 -79.69 -19.54 -10.43
CA PRO A 157 -78.42 -20.26 -10.60
C PRO A 157 -77.23 -19.62 -9.87
N TRP A 158 -77.37 -18.36 -9.44
CA TRP A 158 -76.39 -17.58 -8.67
C TRP A 158 -76.80 -17.41 -7.21
N HIS A 159 -77.38 -18.46 -6.60
CA HIS A 159 -77.57 -18.50 -5.16
C HIS A 159 -76.23 -18.45 -4.37
N GLN A 160 -75.09 -18.46 -5.09
CA GLN A 160 -73.74 -18.12 -4.64
C GLN A 160 -73.34 -16.72 -5.14
N PRO A 161 -73.73 -15.63 -4.44
CA PRO A 161 -73.27 -14.28 -4.75
C PRO A 161 -71.75 -14.14 -4.61
N GLU A 162 -71.08 -15.09 -3.95
CA GLU A 162 -69.65 -15.09 -3.77
C GLU A 162 -68.91 -15.12 -5.11
N ALA A 163 -69.28 -15.97 -6.07
CA ALA A 163 -68.48 -16.21 -7.28
C ALA A 163 -68.46 -15.01 -8.27
N LEU A 164 -69.57 -14.28 -8.44
CA LEU A 164 -69.60 -13.08 -9.28
C LEU A 164 -68.87 -11.92 -8.62
N LEU A 165 -69.10 -11.72 -7.31
CA LEU A 165 -68.37 -10.72 -6.53
C LEU A 165 -66.88 -11.01 -6.55
N GLU A 166 -66.49 -12.29 -6.44
CA GLU A 166 -65.10 -12.75 -6.51
C GLU A 166 -64.46 -12.48 -7.88
N SER A 167 -65.19 -12.66 -8.99
CA SER A 167 -64.69 -12.30 -10.33
C SER A 167 -64.50 -10.79 -10.51
N LEU A 168 -65.39 -9.98 -9.95
CA LEU A 168 -65.32 -8.51 -10.02
C LEU A 168 -64.24 -7.96 -9.08
N THR A 169 -64.06 -8.55 -7.90
CA THR A 169 -62.93 -8.21 -7.01
C THR A 169 -61.61 -8.62 -7.65
N GLN A 170 -61.53 -9.78 -8.30
CA GLN A 170 -60.35 -10.17 -9.07
C GLN A 170 -60.07 -9.20 -10.21
N HIS A 171 -61.09 -8.69 -10.89
CA HIS A 171 -60.90 -7.68 -11.93
C HIS A 171 -60.39 -6.35 -11.36
N ASP A 172 -61.01 -5.83 -10.29
CA ASP A 172 -60.56 -4.61 -9.61
C ASP A 172 -59.12 -4.76 -9.08
N ASP A 173 -58.80 -5.91 -8.49
CA ASP A 173 -57.47 -6.22 -7.97
C ASP A 173 -56.44 -6.32 -9.11
N ASN A 174 -56.83 -6.87 -10.26
CA ASN A 174 -55.98 -6.91 -11.46
C ASN A 174 -55.74 -5.51 -12.05
N GLU A 175 -56.75 -4.65 -12.10
CA GLU A 175 -56.58 -3.26 -12.56
C GLU A 175 -55.66 -2.46 -11.63
N GLN A 176 -55.88 -2.57 -10.32
CA GLN A 176 -55.02 -1.96 -9.32
C GLN A 176 -53.59 -2.52 -9.37
N ALA A 177 -53.42 -3.84 -9.50
CA ALA A 177 -52.12 -4.48 -9.61
C ALA A 177 -51.39 -4.09 -10.90
N SER A 178 -52.10 -3.92 -12.01
CA SER A 178 -51.51 -3.45 -13.28
C SER A 178 -51.01 -2.00 -13.16
N ALA A 179 -51.79 -1.12 -12.55
CA ALA A 179 -51.38 0.27 -12.30
C ALA A 179 -50.20 0.34 -11.31
N GLN A 180 -50.20 -0.49 -10.27
CA GLN A 180 -49.09 -0.59 -9.32
C GLN A 180 -47.81 -1.09 -10.00
N LYS A 181 -47.92 -2.14 -10.82
CA LYS A 181 -46.79 -2.71 -11.57
C LYS A 181 -46.15 -1.69 -12.51
N ALA A 182 -46.93 -0.82 -13.15
CA ALA A 182 -46.39 0.25 -14.00
C ALA A 182 -45.55 1.25 -13.18
N VAL A 183 -46.02 1.64 -11.99
CA VAL A 183 -45.27 2.50 -11.06
C VAL A 183 -43.99 1.81 -10.58
N ASP A 184 -44.07 0.53 -10.22
CA ASP A 184 -42.90 -0.24 -9.75
C ASP A 184 -41.84 -0.36 -10.85
N GLN A 185 -42.25 -0.63 -12.10
CA GLN A 185 -41.34 -0.71 -13.25
C GLN A 185 -40.64 0.62 -13.54
N LEU A 186 -41.38 1.73 -13.55
CA LEU A 186 -40.81 3.06 -13.77
C LEU A 186 -39.92 3.50 -12.61
N THR A 187 -40.26 3.09 -11.38
CA THR A 187 -39.42 3.32 -10.19
C THR A 187 -38.09 2.59 -10.31
N GLU A 188 -38.11 1.33 -10.74
CA GLU A 188 -36.92 0.52 -10.96
C GLU A 188 -36.05 1.09 -12.08
N GLN A 189 -36.65 1.44 -13.23
CA GLN A 189 -35.94 2.11 -14.33
C GLN A 189 -35.29 3.42 -13.89
N ARG A 190 -35.99 4.24 -13.10
CA ARG A 190 -35.44 5.48 -12.54
C ARG A 190 -34.26 5.21 -11.61
N ASN A 191 -34.33 4.17 -10.77
CA ASN A 191 -33.23 3.80 -9.89
C ASN A 191 -32.00 3.34 -10.69
N GLN A 192 -32.20 2.51 -11.72
CA GLN A 192 -31.13 2.07 -12.62
C GLN A 192 -30.47 3.25 -13.36
N LEU A 193 -31.26 4.19 -13.90
CA LEU A 193 -30.72 5.39 -14.54
C LEU A 193 -29.93 6.26 -13.54
N ARG A 194 -30.40 6.37 -12.29
CA ARG A 194 -29.67 7.11 -11.24
C ARG A 194 -28.33 6.46 -10.91
N GLU A 195 -28.25 5.14 -10.85
CA GLU A 195 -26.99 4.41 -10.66
C GLU A 195 -26.05 4.62 -11.85
N GLN A 196 -26.55 4.52 -13.09
CA GLN A 196 -25.76 4.75 -14.30
C GLN A 196 -25.20 6.18 -14.35
N VAL A 197 -26.02 7.20 -14.05
CA VAL A 197 -25.56 8.59 -13.94
C VAL A 197 -24.51 8.74 -12.84
N GLY A 198 -24.72 8.09 -11.68
CA GLY A 198 -23.73 8.04 -10.61
C GLY A 198 -22.39 7.45 -11.06
N GLY A 199 -22.42 6.35 -11.81
CA GLY A 199 -21.24 5.71 -12.39
C GLY A 199 -20.51 6.62 -13.40
N VAL A 200 -21.24 7.28 -14.30
CA VAL A 200 -20.64 8.22 -15.26
C VAL A 200 -20.03 9.44 -14.56
N ILE A 201 -20.68 9.98 -13.51
CA ILE A 201 -20.11 11.08 -12.71
C ILE A 201 -18.83 10.64 -11.99
N ALA A 202 -18.80 9.44 -11.42
CA ALA A 202 -17.59 8.90 -10.80
C ALA A 202 -16.46 8.75 -11.83
N ARG A 203 -16.75 8.22 -13.03
CA ARG A 203 -15.79 8.13 -14.13
C ARG A 203 -15.28 9.49 -14.58
N GLN A 204 -16.14 10.50 -14.69
CA GLN A 204 -15.74 11.88 -15.04
C GLN A 204 -14.77 12.46 -14.01
N LYS A 205 -15.03 12.27 -12.71
CA LYS A 205 -14.14 12.74 -11.64
C LYS A 205 -12.76 12.06 -11.72
N GLU A 206 -12.73 10.77 -12.01
CA GLU A 206 -11.46 10.04 -12.16
C GLU A 206 -10.68 10.52 -13.40
N LEU A 207 -11.36 10.73 -14.54
CA LEU A 207 -10.73 11.28 -15.74
C LEU A 207 -10.17 12.69 -15.51
N LEU A 208 -10.89 13.55 -14.77
CA LEU A 208 -10.40 14.87 -14.39
C LEU A 208 -9.14 14.79 -13.50
N ARG A 209 -9.12 13.90 -12.52
CA ARG A 209 -7.95 13.67 -11.66
C ARG A 209 -6.74 13.22 -12.48
N GLN A 210 -6.94 12.30 -13.43
CA GLN A 210 -5.89 11.84 -14.34
C GLN A 210 -5.38 12.97 -15.25
N HIS A 211 -6.29 13.81 -15.75
CA HIS A 211 -5.95 14.98 -16.56
C HIS A 211 -5.11 15.99 -15.78
N GLU A 212 -5.47 16.31 -14.54
CA GLU A 212 -4.69 17.20 -13.65
C GLU A 212 -3.28 16.65 -13.40
N GLN A 213 -3.17 15.34 -13.12
CA GLN A 213 -1.87 14.68 -12.92
C GLN A 213 -0.97 14.73 -14.16
N LEU A 214 -1.52 14.42 -15.34
CA LEU A 214 -0.76 14.50 -16.59
C LEU A 214 -0.41 15.93 -16.98
N THR A 215 -1.30 16.89 -16.72
CA THR A 215 -1.04 18.31 -16.97
C THR A 215 0.11 18.82 -16.09
N LEU A 216 0.14 18.43 -14.81
CA LEU A 216 1.27 18.75 -13.93
C LEU A 216 2.57 18.15 -14.48
N ARG A 217 2.55 16.88 -14.91
CA ARG A 217 3.71 16.22 -15.52
C ARG A 217 4.18 16.93 -16.80
N HIS A 218 3.25 17.35 -17.65
CA HIS A 218 3.56 18.14 -18.85
C HIS A 218 4.23 19.47 -18.48
N GLN A 219 3.72 20.17 -17.46
CA GLN A 219 4.30 21.43 -16.97
C GLN A 219 5.70 21.25 -16.37
N THR A 220 5.98 20.11 -15.74
CA THR A 220 7.33 19.82 -15.21
C THR A 220 8.34 19.47 -16.29
N LEU A 221 7.92 18.85 -17.39
CA LEU A 221 8.82 18.44 -18.49
C LEU A 221 9.18 19.60 -19.43
N ALA A 222 8.29 20.59 -19.59
CA ALA A 222 8.52 21.75 -20.43
C ALA A 222 9.84 22.51 -20.12
N PRO A 223 10.15 22.90 -18.87
CA PRO A 223 11.41 23.59 -18.57
C PRO A 223 12.66 22.71 -18.77
N ASP A 224 12.54 21.39 -18.55
CA ASP A 224 13.64 20.45 -18.79
C ASP A 224 13.97 20.36 -20.29
N LEU A 225 12.95 20.38 -21.16
CA LEU A 225 13.15 20.46 -22.60
C LEU A 225 13.72 21.82 -23.03
N GLU A 226 13.19 22.93 -22.52
CA GLU A 226 13.65 24.28 -22.88
C GLU A 226 15.09 24.57 -22.43
N SER A 227 15.50 24.03 -21.28
CA SER A 227 16.86 24.19 -20.76
C SER A 227 17.91 23.32 -21.47
N HIS A 228 17.49 22.33 -22.25
CA HIS A 228 18.42 21.44 -22.95
C HIS A 228 19.15 22.18 -24.09
N PRO A 229 20.49 22.11 -24.19
CA PRO A 229 21.28 22.93 -25.11
C PRO A 229 20.97 22.70 -26.61
N LEU A 230 20.47 21.51 -26.95
CA LEU A 230 20.10 21.14 -28.32
C LEU A 230 18.60 21.33 -28.62
N ALA A 231 17.79 21.80 -27.67
CA ALA A 231 16.35 21.92 -27.85
C ALA A 231 15.96 22.95 -28.91
N ALA A 232 16.66 24.08 -28.99
CA ALA A 232 16.41 25.09 -30.02
C ALA A 232 16.54 24.50 -31.43
N GLN A 233 17.56 23.66 -31.67
CA GLN A 233 17.78 23.01 -32.96
C GLN A 233 16.62 22.07 -33.33
N LEU A 234 16.05 21.36 -32.36
CA LEU A 234 14.87 20.50 -32.58
C LEU A 234 13.61 21.34 -32.88
N LEU A 235 13.40 22.42 -32.13
CA LEU A 235 12.19 23.26 -32.22
C LEU A 235 12.13 24.08 -33.51
N ASP A 236 13.28 24.42 -34.11
CA ASP A 236 13.39 25.09 -35.41
C ASP A 236 12.84 24.24 -36.58
N HIS A 237 12.72 22.93 -36.40
CA HIS A 237 12.14 22.04 -37.40
C HIS A 237 10.61 21.97 -37.32
N ASP A 238 9.98 21.75 -38.47
CA ASP A 238 8.55 21.48 -38.63
C ASP A 238 8.11 20.32 -37.70
N PRO A 239 7.03 20.46 -36.90
CA PRO A 239 6.59 19.45 -35.93
C PRO A 239 6.53 18.02 -36.49
N GLY A 240 6.08 17.83 -37.74
CA GLY A 240 5.98 16.51 -38.37
C GLY A 240 7.32 15.87 -38.75
N LYS A 241 8.43 16.62 -38.70
CA LYS A 241 9.77 16.15 -39.10
C LYS A 241 10.76 16.01 -37.95
N ARG A 242 10.41 16.50 -36.75
CA ARG A 242 11.28 16.50 -35.56
C ARG A 242 11.79 15.10 -35.21
N ASP A 243 10.92 14.10 -35.22
CA ASP A 243 11.28 12.71 -34.91
C ASP A 243 12.25 12.12 -35.93
N SER A 244 11.99 12.38 -37.21
CA SER A 244 12.83 11.89 -38.30
C SER A 244 14.22 12.54 -38.29
N TRP A 245 14.27 13.83 -37.98
CA TRP A 245 15.52 14.57 -37.87
C TRP A 245 16.35 14.06 -36.69
N LEU A 246 15.74 13.91 -35.51
CA LEU A 246 16.43 13.46 -34.31
C LEU A 246 16.99 12.04 -34.50
N SER A 247 16.18 11.15 -35.09
CA SER A 247 16.61 9.80 -35.43
C SER A 247 17.77 9.80 -36.44
N GLN A 248 17.73 10.68 -37.44
CA GLN A 248 18.81 10.83 -38.42
C GLN A 248 20.11 11.33 -37.77
N GLN A 249 20.03 12.31 -36.85
CA GLN A 249 21.22 12.80 -36.14
C GLN A 249 21.87 11.71 -35.27
N LEU A 250 21.08 10.95 -34.52
CA LEU A 250 21.58 9.83 -33.73
C LEU A 250 22.23 8.75 -34.60
N ASN A 251 21.60 8.38 -35.72
CA ASN A 251 22.17 7.40 -36.65
C ASN A 251 23.49 7.90 -37.26
N ASN A 252 23.53 9.14 -37.74
CA ASN A 252 24.75 9.73 -38.30
C ASN A 252 25.89 9.74 -37.27
N LEU A 253 25.61 10.15 -36.02
CA LEU A 253 26.62 10.15 -34.96
C LEU A 253 27.10 8.73 -34.64
N SER A 254 26.18 7.75 -34.58
CA SER A 254 26.54 6.35 -34.37
C SER A 254 27.45 5.82 -35.48
N GLU A 255 27.16 6.12 -36.75
CA GLU A 255 27.99 5.72 -37.89
C GLU A 255 29.39 6.35 -37.84
N VAL A 256 29.47 7.64 -37.53
CA VAL A 256 30.75 8.35 -37.38
C VAL A 256 31.57 7.78 -36.23
N ILE A 257 30.95 7.56 -35.06
CA ILE A 257 31.63 6.98 -33.89
C ILE A 257 32.15 5.57 -34.21
N THR A 258 31.33 4.70 -34.83
CA THR A 258 31.78 3.35 -35.20
C THR A 258 32.94 3.40 -36.19
N ARG A 259 32.89 4.29 -37.18
CA ARG A 259 33.97 4.46 -38.16
C ARG A 259 35.27 4.93 -37.49
N ASP A 260 35.18 5.93 -36.63
CA ASP A 260 36.34 6.51 -35.94
C ASP A 260 36.93 5.53 -34.91
N GLU A 261 36.10 4.73 -34.23
CA GLU A 261 36.54 3.65 -33.33
C GLU A 261 37.31 2.57 -34.10
N GLN A 262 36.79 2.11 -35.24
CA GLN A 262 37.48 1.14 -36.10
C GLN A 262 38.82 1.70 -36.59
N ARG A 263 38.87 2.98 -36.96
CA ARG A 263 40.12 3.64 -37.38
C ARG A 263 41.11 3.76 -36.22
N GLN A 264 40.65 4.10 -35.03
CA GLN A 264 41.50 4.17 -33.84
C GLN A 264 42.09 2.80 -33.48
N GLU A 265 41.28 1.74 -33.53
CA GLU A 265 41.75 0.37 -33.29
C GLU A 265 42.79 -0.07 -34.34
N ALA A 266 42.57 0.24 -35.62
CA ALA A 266 43.53 -0.01 -36.69
C ALA A 266 44.87 0.73 -36.48
N LEU A 267 44.84 1.98 -35.99
CA LEU A 267 46.07 2.73 -35.70
C LEU A 267 46.78 2.23 -34.44
N LEU A 268 46.04 1.79 -33.41
CA LEU A 268 46.63 1.20 -32.20
C LEU A 268 47.26 -0.18 -32.47
N THR A 269 46.66 -0.99 -33.33
CA THR A 269 47.24 -2.26 -33.79
C THR A 269 48.52 -2.01 -34.60
N LEU A 270 48.46 -1.05 -35.54
CA LEU A 270 49.65 -0.59 -36.27
C LEU A 270 50.77 -0.14 -35.33
N GLN A 271 50.46 0.62 -34.28
CA GLN A 271 51.44 1.10 -33.30
C GLN A 271 52.10 -0.07 -32.54
N LYS A 272 51.33 -1.09 -32.13
CA LYS A 272 51.85 -2.29 -31.45
C LYS A 272 52.73 -3.12 -32.36
N ASP A 273 52.31 -3.35 -33.59
CA ASP A 273 53.05 -4.15 -34.56
C ASP A 273 54.34 -3.44 -34.99
N ALA A 274 54.29 -2.13 -35.18
CA ALA A 274 55.48 -1.31 -35.42
C ALA A 274 56.46 -1.36 -34.24
N ALA A 275 55.99 -1.24 -32.99
CA ALA A 275 56.85 -1.34 -31.81
C ALA A 275 57.53 -2.73 -31.70
N ARG A 276 56.79 -3.79 -32.01
CA ARG A 276 57.34 -5.17 -32.04
C ARG A 276 58.42 -5.32 -33.11
N LEU A 277 58.16 -4.85 -34.34
CA LEU A 277 59.14 -4.91 -35.42
C LEU A 277 60.37 -4.02 -35.14
N GLN A 278 60.19 -2.86 -34.49
CA GLN A 278 61.30 -2.02 -34.04
C GLN A 278 62.18 -2.73 -33.01
N GLN A 279 61.60 -3.46 -32.05
CA GLN A 279 62.36 -4.26 -31.10
C GLN A 279 63.13 -5.41 -31.80
N GLN A 280 62.50 -6.08 -32.75
CA GLN A 280 63.14 -7.14 -33.55
C GLN A 280 64.28 -6.57 -34.41
N LEU A 281 64.12 -5.37 -34.96
CA LEU A 281 65.15 -4.66 -35.69
C LEU A 281 66.34 -4.28 -34.80
N GLN A 282 66.09 -3.82 -33.57
CA GLN A 282 67.16 -3.55 -32.59
C GLN A 282 67.95 -4.82 -32.27
N ALA A 283 67.26 -5.91 -31.96
CA ALA A 283 67.90 -7.21 -31.68
C ALA A 283 68.71 -7.73 -32.88
N ALA A 284 68.18 -7.62 -34.10
CA ALA A 284 68.89 -7.98 -35.32
C ALA A 284 70.11 -7.08 -35.58
N THR A 285 70.03 -5.80 -35.22
CA THR A 285 71.15 -4.85 -35.30
C THR A 285 72.26 -5.21 -34.33
N GLU A 286 71.94 -5.51 -33.08
CA GLU A 286 72.90 -5.97 -32.08
C GLU A 286 73.53 -7.32 -32.49
N ALA A 287 72.72 -8.27 -32.99
CA ALA A 287 73.20 -9.56 -33.47
C ALA A 287 74.15 -9.43 -34.68
N SER A 288 73.85 -8.53 -35.63
CA SER A 288 74.74 -8.25 -36.77
C SER A 288 76.04 -7.58 -36.33
N GLN A 289 75.97 -6.59 -35.43
CA GLN A 289 77.15 -5.90 -34.89
C GLN A 289 78.07 -6.84 -34.09
N THR A 290 77.49 -7.71 -33.25
CA THR A 290 78.25 -8.70 -32.47
C THR A 290 78.86 -9.78 -33.37
N ALA A 291 78.14 -10.27 -34.38
CA ALA A 291 78.70 -11.21 -35.34
C ALA A 291 79.85 -10.60 -36.16
N ALA A 292 79.72 -9.33 -36.58
CA ALA A 292 80.77 -8.60 -37.27
C ALA A 292 82.00 -8.36 -36.37
N SER A 293 81.80 -8.02 -35.09
CA SER A 293 82.90 -7.83 -34.14
C SER A 293 83.62 -9.14 -33.81
N HIS A 294 82.90 -10.27 -33.70
CA HIS A 294 83.49 -11.60 -33.54
C HIS A 294 84.39 -12.00 -34.72
N VAL A 295 83.97 -11.70 -35.97
CA VAL A 295 84.81 -11.96 -37.16
C VAL A 295 86.04 -11.06 -37.16
N ALA A 296 85.89 -9.77 -36.82
CA ALA A 296 87.01 -8.83 -36.75
C ALA A 296 88.03 -9.21 -35.65
N GLU A 297 87.53 -9.59 -34.47
CA GLU A 297 88.36 -10.01 -33.34
C GLU A 297 89.07 -11.34 -33.64
N GLN A 298 88.40 -12.31 -34.28
CA GLN A 298 89.03 -13.57 -34.68
C GLN A 298 90.16 -13.36 -35.70
N LEU A 299 89.97 -12.46 -36.67
CA LEU A 299 91.03 -12.11 -37.64
C LEU A 299 92.24 -11.46 -36.94
N LYS A 300 91.99 -10.61 -35.94
CA LYS A 300 93.04 -9.98 -35.13
C LYS A 300 93.76 -10.99 -34.24
N GLN A 301 93.03 -11.91 -33.59
CA GLN A 301 93.63 -12.97 -32.77
C GLN A 301 94.46 -13.95 -33.58
N LEU A 302 94.04 -14.28 -34.81
CA LEU A 302 94.85 -15.10 -35.72
C LEU A 302 96.16 -14.42 -36.15
N ASP A 303 96.16 -13.09 -36.27
CA ASP A 303 97.37 -12.31 -36.57
C ASP A 303 98.32 -12.25 -35.35
N VAL A 304 97.75 -12.02 -34.16
CA VAL A 304 98.51 -12.04 -32.89
C VAL A 304 99.05 -13.43 -32.59
N ASP A 305 98.28 -14.51 -32.80
CA ASP A 305 98.74 -15.88 -32.58
C ASP A 305 99.87 -16.27 -33.56
N ARG A 306 99.89 -15.72 -34.78
CA ARG A 306 101.01 -15.88 -35.72
C ARG A 306 102.26 -15.20 -35.20
N GLN A 307 102.15 -13.93 -34.80
CA GLN A 307 103.27 -13.15 -34.26
C GLN A 307 103.80 -13.75 -32.96
N ARG A 308 102.90 -14.18 -32.08
CA ARG A 308 103.21 -14.79 -30.79
C ARG A 308 103.83 -16.18 -30.92
N LEU A 309 103.41 -17.00 -31.89
CA LEU A 309 104.11 -18.27 -32.19
C LEU A 309 105.57 -18.01 -32.56
N ASP A 310 105.82 -16.99 -33.40
CA ASP A 310 107.16 -16.61 -33.82
C ASP A 310 107.99 -16.02 -32.66
N GLU A 311 107.39 -15.19 -31.80
CA GLU A 311 108.02 -14.62 -30.61
C GLU A 311 108.26 -15.66 -29.51
N GLU A 312 107.31 -16.54 -29.19
CA GLU A 312 107.46 -17.59 -28.17
C GLU A 312 108.49 -18.63 -28.61
N LEU A 313 108.50 -19.05 -29.87
CA LEU A 313 109.57 -19.90 -30.41
C LEU A 313 110.95 -19.21 -30.33
N SER A 314 111.00 -17.88 -30.40
CA SER A 314 112.23 -17.10 -30.19
C SER A 314 112.58 -16.94 -28.70
N ALA A 315 111.60 -16.88 -27.81
CA ALA A 315 111.79 -16.74 -26.36
C ALA A 315 112.13 -18.07 -25.66
N PHE A 316 111.79 -19.22 -26.26
CA PHE A 316 112.23 -20.55 -25.79
C PHE A 316 113.69 -20.88 -26.17
N THR A 317 114.32 -20.07 -27.01
CA THR A 317 115.74 -20.17 -27.42
C THR A 317 116.74 -20.31 -26.26
N PRO A 318 116.58 -19.63 -25.10
CA PRO A 318 117.48 -19.77 -23.95
C PRO A 318 117.00 -20.80 -22.89
N LEU A 319 115.77 -21.30 -22.97
CA LEU A 319 115.13 -22.10 -21.90
C LEU A 319 114.97 -23.59 -22.24
N VAL A 320 115.03 -23.93 -23.52
CA VAL A 320 114.86 -25.30 -24.00
C VAL A 320 115.98 -25.59 -25.00
N SER A 321 116.43 -26.85 -25.08
CA SER A 321 117.56 -27.18 -25.94
C SER A 321 117.22 -26.92 -27.42
N PRO A 322 118.21 -26.56 -28.26
CA PRO A 322 117.97 -26.24 -29.68
C PRO A 322 117.23 -27.34 -30.46
N HIS A 323 117.40 -28.60 -30.03
CA HIS A 323 116.75 -29.78 -30.61
C HIS A 323 115.23 -29.82 -30.34
N VAL A 324 114.75 -29.25 -29.24
CA VAL A 324 113.31 -29.19 -28.92
C VAL A 324 112.63 -28.09 -29.75
N LEU A 325 113.33 -27.00 -30.07
CA LEU A 325 112.82 -25.87 -30.85
C LEU A 325 112.58 -26.19 -32.33
N GLU A 326 113.43 -27.04 -32.94
CA GLU A 326 113.26 -27.48 -34.34
C GLU A 326 112.19 -28.57 -34.47
N GLY A 327 112.05 -29.43 -33.45
CA GLY A 327 110.94 -30.38 -33.32
C GLY A 327 109.58 -29.70 -33.11
N LEU A 328 109.54 -28.61 -32.34
CA LEU A 328 108.33 -27.77 -32.15
C LEU A 328 107.87 -27.05 -33.43
N ARG A 329 108.76 -26.85 -34.42
CA ARG A 329 108.45 -26.20 -35.71
C ARG A 329 107.98 -27.14 -36.81
N SER A 330 108.40 -28.41 -36.78
CA SER A 330 108.17 -29.37 -37.88
C SER A 330 107.12 -30.44 -37.53
N ASP A 331 107.19 -31.03 -36.35
CA ASP A 331 106.15 -31.92 -35.84
C ASP A 331 106.03 -31.79 -34.31
N ALA A 332 105.26 -30.78 -33.91
CA ALA A 332 105.13 -30.36 -32.52
C ALA A 332 104.57 -31.48 -31.62
N SER A 333 103.81 -32.44 -32.16
CA SER A 333 103.11 -33.45 -31.36
C SER A 333 104.07 -34.43 -30.67
N ALA A 334 105.04 -34.99 -31.38
CA ALA A 334 106.00 -35.95 -30.82
C ALA A 334 106.97 -35.30 -29.81
N THR A 335 107.36 -34.05 -30.07
CA THR A 335 108.28 -33.29 -29.21
C THR A 335 107.59 -32.78 -27.94
N VAL A 336 106.31 -32.41 -28.04
CA VAL A 336 105.48 -32.04 -26.90
C VAL A 336 105.12 -33.27 -26.08
N MET A 337 104.93 -34.47 -26.65
CA MET A 337 104.59 -35.70 -25.88
C MET A 337 105.63 -36.07 -24.81
N GLN A 338 106.93 -35.82 -25.06
CA GLN A 338 108.00 -36.01 -24.09
C GLN A 338 108.03 -34.93 -22.98
N LEU A 339 107.64 -33.70 -23.32
CA LEU A 339 107.47 -32.60 -22.37
C LEU A 339 106.17 -32.73 -21.57
N GLU A 340 105.11 -33.20 -22.21
CA GLU A 340 103.80 -33.53 -21.65
C GLU A 340 103.97 -34.56 -20.56
N GLN A 341 104.71 -35.65 -20.75
CA GLN A 341 104.91 -36.65 -19.69
C GLN A 341 105.45 -36.07 -18.37
N GLN A 342 106.25 -35.00 -18.43
CA GLN A 342 106.78 -34.28 -17.27
C GLN A 342 105.80 -33.22 -16.72
N VAL A 343 104.99 -32.62 -17.59
CA VAL A 343 103.96 -31.63 -17.23
C VAL A 343 102.68 -32.29 -16.73
N THR A 344 102.28 -33.44 -17.25
CA THR A 344 101.10 -34.24 -16.86
C THR A 344 101.19 -34.65 -15.40
N GLN A 345 102.35 -35.11 -14.93
CA GLN A 345 102.55 -35.41 -13.50
C GLN A 345 102.35 -34.19 -12.58
N ARG A 346 102.55 -32.98 -13.10
CA ARG A 346 102.36 -31.71 -12.38
C ARG A 346 100.91 -31.21 -12.49
N LEU A 347 100.26 -31.46 -13.63
CA LEU A 347 98.86 -31.12 -13.87
C LEU A 347 97.91 -32.03 -13.08
N ASP A 348 98.19 -33.33 -12.98
CA ASP A 348 97.39 -34.28 -12.19
C ASP A 348 97.27 -33.85 -10.70
N GLN A 349 98.35 -33.26 -10.15
CA GLN A 349 98.36 -32.73 -8.77
C GLN A 349 97.55 -31.45 -8.62
N LEU A 350 97.49 -30.61 -9.65
CA LEU A 350 96.71 -29.36 -9.66
C LEU A 350 95.23 -29.63 -9.96
N GLU A 351 94.94 -30.65 -10.76
CA GLU A 351 93.59 -31.09 -11.12
C GLU A 351 92.87 -31.66 -9.88
N GLN A 352 93.55 -32.50 -9.09
CA GLN A 352 93.01 -32.98 -7.80
C GLN A 352 92.67 -31.85 -6.83
N GLN A 353 93.49 -30.80 -6.76
CA GLN A 353 93.20 -29.62 -5.92
C GLN A 353 92.03 -28.78 -6.45
N HIS A 354 91.83 -28.76 -7.76
CA HIS A 354 90.72 -28.03 -8.38
C HIS A 354 89.39 -28.75 -8.18
N GLU A 355 89.36 -30.07 -8.30
CA GLU A 355 88.18 -30.90 -8.06
C GLU A 355 87.65 -30.75 -6.62
N GLU A 356 88.53 -30.80 -5.62
CA GLU A 356 88.14 -30.60 -4.21
C GLU A 356 87.56 -29.19 -3.94
N GLN A 357 88.10 -28.15 -4.58
CA GLN A 357 87.60 -26.78 -4.46
C GLN A 357 86.24 -26.59 -5.17
N GLN A 358 86.06 -27.24 -6.33
CA GLN A 358 84.78 -27.22 -7.05
C GLN A 358 83.70 -27.90 -6.22
N GLU A 359 83.94 -29.09 -5.67
CA GLU A 359 82.98 -29.76 -4.78
C GLU A 359 82.60 -28.91 -3.56
N GLN A 360 83.56 -28.21 -2.97
CA GLN A 360 83.30 -27.32 -1.83
C GLN A 360 82.42 -26.12 -2.24
N SER A 361 82.67 -25.52 -3.40
CA SER A 361 81.87 -24.41 -3.93
C SER A 361 80.44 -24.84 -4.28
N GLU A 362 80.25 -26.03 -4.85
CA GLU A 362 78.93 -26.58 -5.17
C GLU A 362 78.11 -26.87 -3.91
N ARG A 363 78.75 -27.42 -2.86
CA ARG A 363 78.09 -27.65 -1.56
C ARG A 363 77.68 -26.33 -0.91
N GLN A 364 78.51 -25.29 -1.00
CA GLN A 364 78.16 -23.94 -0.50
C GLN A 364 76.96 -23.34 -1.24
N GLN A 365 76.94 -23.39 -2.57
CA GLN A 365 75.80 -22.88 -3.35
C GLN A 365 74.50 -23.66 -3.07
N LYS A 366 74.59 -24.98 -2.87
CA LYS A 366 73.43 -25.80 -2.48
C LYS A 366 72.90 -25.41 -1.09
N ILE A 367 73.79 -25.10 -0.14
CA ILE A 367 73.42 -24.63 1.20
C ILE A 367 72.75 -23.26 1.13
N GLU A 368 73.29 -22.30 0.39
CA GLU A 368 72.71 -20.97 0.22
C GLU A 368 71.30 -21.03 -0.37
N LYS A 369 71.09 -21.87 -1.41
CA LYS A 369 69.76 -22.09 -1.98
C LYS A 369 68.77 -22.64 -0.95
N GLN A 370 69.18 -23.66 -0.18
CA GLN A 370 68.35 -24.23 0.88
C GLN A 370 68.06 -23.23 2.01
N GLN A 371 68.99 -22.33 2.35
CA GLN A 371 68.77 -21.27 3.33
C GLN A 371 67.74 -20.24 2.86
N ILE A 372 67.79 -19.84 1.59
CA ILE A 372 66.78 -18.94 0.99
C ILE A 372 65.41 -19.62 1.01
N GLU A 373 65.32 -20.88 0.55
CA GLU A 373 64.07 -21.64 0.60
C GLU A 373 63.51 -21.76 2.02
N GLN A 374 64.37 -21.99 3.01
CA GLN A 374 63.97 -22.04 4.43
C GLN A 374 63.48 -20.68 4.94
N GLN A 375 64.13 -19.58 4.57
CA GLN A 375 63.68 -18.22 4.92
C GLN A 375 62.31 -17.92 4.32
N THR A 376 62.07 -18.26 3.06
CA THR A 376 60.76 -18.10 2.42
C THR A 376 59.68 -18.94 3.11
N ARG A 377 59.99 -20.18 3.51
CA ARG A 377 59.06 -21.03 4.28
C ARG A 377 58.73 -20.43 5.65
N LEU A 378 59.72 -19.88 6.35
CA LEU A 378 59.52 -19.22 7.64
C LEU A 378 58.67 -17.94 7.50
N GLN A 379 58.94 -17.11 6.48
CA GLN A 379 58.12 -15.95 6.17
C GLN A 379 56.67 -16.36 5.89
N ARG A 380 56.46 -17.39 5.07
CA ARG A 380 55.12 -17.89 4.77
C ARG A 380 54.41 -18.44 6.01
N GLN A 381 55.12 -19.12 6.90
CA GLN A 381 54.58 -19.60 8.16
C GLN A 381 54.15 -18.44 9.07
N THR A 382 54.93 -17.36 9.13
CA THR A 382 54.58 -16.17 9.91
C THR A 382 53.38 -15.43 9.34
N GLU A 383 53.27 -15.30 8.01
CA GLU A 383 52.09 -14.73 7.34
C GLU A 383 50.83 -15.53 7.68
N LEU A 384 50.89 -16.85 7.51
CA LEU A 384 49.76 -17.74 7.82
C LEU A 384 49.38 -17.68 9.31
N ALA A 385 50.36 -17.59 10.22
CA ALA A 385 50.07 -17.45 11.65
C ALA A 385 49.36 -16.11 11.97
N GLN A 386 49.75 -15.02 11.30
CA GLN A 386 49.08 -13.71 11.43
C GLN A 386 47.66 -13.75 10.86
N GLU A 387 47.46 -14.41 9.71
CA GLU A 387 46.13 -14.61 9.13
C GLU A 387 45.21 -15.40 10.07
N VAL A 388 45.71 -16.49 10.66
CA VAL A 388 44.96 -17.29 11.64
C VAL A 388 44.62 -16.47 12.88
N ALA A 389 45.56 -15.68 13.40
CA ALA A 389 45.30 -14.80 14.55
C ALA A 389 44.20 -13.77 14.22
N ARG A 390 44.29 -13.11 13.05
CA ARG A 390 43.28 -12.14 12.58
C ARG A 390 41.90 -12.78 12.43
N LEU A 391 41.83 -13.98 11.84
CA LEU A 391 40.58 -14.72 11.70
C LEU A 391 40.01 -15.14 13.06
N GLY A 392 40.88 -15.52 14.01
CA GLY A 392 40.49 -15.82 15.39
C GLY A 392 39.90 -14.62 16.12
N GLU A 393 40.54 -13.44 16.01
CA GLU A 393 40.00 -12.18 16.56
C GLU A 393 38.66 -11.82 15.92
N GLN A 394 38.52 -11.97 14.60
CA GLN A 394 37.27 -11.73 13.89
C GLN A 394 36.16 -12.69 14.35
N GLN A 395 36.48 -13.98 14.52
CA GLN A 395 35.54 -14.97 15.05
C GLN A 395 35.10 -14.57 16.46
N GLN A 396 36.04 -14.24 17.35
CA GLN A 396 35.72 -13.88 18.73
C GLN A 396 34.87 -12.60 18.80
N ALA A 397 35.18 -11.58 17.99
CA ALA A 397 34.37 -10.37 17.88
C ALA A 397 32.95 -10.68 17.37
N SER A 398 32.81 -11.56 16.37
CA SER A 398 31.51 -11.97 15.86
C SER A 398 30.69 -12.76 16.89
N GLN A 399 31.34 -13.63 17.68
CA GLN A 399 30.70 -14.36 18.76
C GLN A 399 30.24 -13.41 19.87
N GLN A 400 31.08 -12.44 20.27
CA GLN A 400 30.71 -11.43 21.25
C GLN A 400 29.52 -10.57 20.80
N ALA A 401 29.54 -10.12 19.53
CA ALA A 401 28.41 -9.39 18.94
C ALA A 401 27.13 -10.23 18.93
N LEU A 402 27.23 -11.51 18.54
CA LEU A 402 26.09 -12.43 18.53
C LEU A 402 25.56 -12.70 19.95
N THR A 403 26.43 -12.89 20.95
CA THR A 403 25.99 -13.01 22.35
C THR A 403 25.35 -11.73 22.87
N GLY A 404 25.83 -10.55 22.45
CA GLY A 404 25.22 -9.28 22.81
C GLY A 404 23.82 -9.10 22.23
N LEU A 405 23.59 -9.58 21.00
CA LEU A 405 22.28 -9.52 20.34
C LEU A 405 21.29 -10.56 20.88
N LEU A 406 21.77 -11.77 21.21
CA LEU A 406 20.92 -12.84 21.74
C LEU A 406 20.64 -12.69 23.24
N GLY A 407 21.43 -11.94 23.98
CA GLY A 407 21.26 -11.72 25.42
C GLY A 407 21.34 -13.04 26.20
N GLU A 408 20.28 -13.37 26.93
CA GLU A 408 20.19 -14.61 27.72
C GLU A 408 19.85 -15.86 26.87
N HIS A 409 19.52 -15.68 25.59
CA HIS A 409 19.09 -16.78 24.73
C HIS A 409 20.29 -17.51 24.12
N ALA A 410 20.30 -18.84 24.23
CA ALA A 410 21.40 -19.68 23.76
C ALA A 410 21.55 -19.71 22.22
N THR A 411 20.46 -19.44 21.47
CA THR A 411 20.46 -19.43 20.00
C THR A 411 19.46 -18.41 19.46
N ALA A 412 19.65 -18.00 18.20
CA ALA A 412 18.75 -17.11 17.49
C ALA A 412 17.32 -17.66 17.39
N GLU A 413 17.15 -18.97 17.18
CA GLU A 413 15.85 -19.61 17.13
C GLU A 413 15.10 -19.49 18.46
N HIS A 414 15.81 -19.65 19.60
CA HIS A 414 15.20 -19.51 20.91
C HIS A 414 14.82 -18.05 21.22
N TRP A 415 15.64 -17.08 20.80
CA TRP A 415 15.29 -15.66 20.90
C TRP A 415 14.05 -15.33 20.06
N GLN A 416 13.99 -15.83 18.82
CA GLN A 416 12.87 -15.61 17.92
C GLN A 416 11.57 -16.23 18.46
N GLN A 417 11.62 -17.49 18.92
CA GLN A 417 10.46 -18.15 19.53
C GLN A 417 9.98 -17.42 20.80
N ALA A 418 10.90 -16.91 21.63
CA ALA A 418 10.54 -16.13 22.81
C ALA A 418 9.84 -14.82 22.43
N LEU A 419 10.33 -14.13 21.39
CA LEU A 419 9.71 -12.92 20.86
C LEU A 419 8.33 -13.19 20.26
N GLU A 420 8.20 -14.22 19.43
CA GLU A 420 6.92 -14.63 18.83
C GLU A 420 5.89 -14.99 19.92
N ASN A 421 6.30 -15.75 20.94
CA ASN A 421 5.44 -16.08 22.07
C ASN A 421 5.04 -14.83 22.87
N ALA A 422 5.95 -13.88 23.09
CA ALA A 422 5.63 -12.63 23.78
C ALA A 422 4.65 -11.75 22.98
N ILE A 423 4.79 -11.69 21.66
CA ILE A 423 3.85 -11.00 20.77
C ILE A 423 2.48 -11.67 20.81
N GLU A 424 2.43 -13.00 20.74
CA GLU A 424 1.18 -13.74 20.76
C GLU A 424 0.47 -13.58 22.12
N GLN A 425 1.21 -13.62 23.23
CA GLN A 425 0.68 -13.30 24.56
C GLN A 425 0.15 -11.87 24.64
N ALA A 426 0.88 -10.88 24.10
CA ALA A 426 0.43 -9.49 24.08
C ALA A 426 -0.89 -9.34 23.30
N ARG A 427 -1.00 -9.97 22.12
CA ARG A 427 -2.23 -9.99 21.31
C ARG A 427 -3.39 -10.66 22.02
N GLN A 428 -3.14 -11.78 22.70
CA GLN A 428 -4.16 -12.45 23.49
C GLN A 428 -4.66 -11.55 24.63
N THR A 429 -3.75 -10.89 25.36
CA THR A 429 -4.15 -9.95 26.42
C THR A 429 -4.93 -8.76 25.87
N GLU A 430 -4.53 -8.19 24.73
CA GLU A 430 -5.26 -7.12 24.05
C GLU A 430 -6.68 -7.56 23.66
N SER A 431 -6.83 -8.74 23.04
CA SER A 431 -8.16 -9.25 22.67
C SER A 431 -9.05 -9.48 23.89
N SER A 432 -8.49 -10.05 24.97
CA SER A 432 -9.24 -10.29 26.21
C SER A 432 -9.68 -9.00 26.89
N ALA A 433 -8.84 -7.94 26.83
CA ALA A 433 -9.19 -6.63 27.35
C ALA A 433 -10.27 -5.95 26.50
N ALA A 434 -10.23 -6.11 25.17
CA ALA A 434 -11.26 -5.61 24.27
C ALA A 434 -12.61 -6.32 24.49
N GLU A 435 -12.61 -7.65 24.66
CA GLU A 435 -13.81 -8.42 25.01
C GLU A 435 -14.40 -7.98 26.36
N ALA A 436 -13.56 -7.81 27.38
CA ALA A 436 -13.99 -7.32 28.68
C ALA A 436 -14.61 -5.91 28.59
N LEU A 437 -14.03 -5.03 27.76
CA LEU A 437 -14.56 -3.68 27.52
C LEU A 437 -15.93 -3.73 26.83
N GLN A 438 -16.10 -4.58 25.81
CA GLN A 438 -17.40 -4.78 25.16
C GLN A 438 -18.45 -5.31 26.13
N GLN A 439 -18.09 -6.26 27.00
CA GLN A 439 -18.99 -6.79 28.03
C GLN A 439 -19.43 -5.69 29.00
N ILE A 440 -18.50 -4.89 29.53
CA ILE A 440 -18.81 -3.76 30.41
C ILE A 440 -19.70 -2.74 29.70
N GLN A 441 -19.44 -2.45 28.43
CA GLN A 441 -20.24 -1.51 27.65
C GLN A 441 -21.68 -2.03 27.44
N SER A 442 -21.85 -3.34 27.20
CA SER A 442 -23.16 -3.96 27.11
C SER A 442 -23.93 -3.91 28.44
N GLN A 443 -23.25 -4.14 29.57
CA GLN A 443 -23.82 -4.02 30.91
C GLN A 443 -24.23 -2.58 31.22
N LEU A 444 -23.43 -1.59 30.82
CA LEU A 444 -23.78 -0.17 30.98
C LEU A 444 -25.03 0.20 30.17
N ILE A 445 -25.19 -0.32 28.96
CA ILE A 445 -26.39 -0.10 28.14
C ILE A 445 -27.62 -0.72 28.82
N GLN A 446 -27.50 -1.94 29.35
CA GLN A 446 -28.57 -2.61 30.10
C GLN A 446 -28.98 -1.81 31.35
N LEU A 447 -28.01 -1.43 32.18
CA LEU A 447 -28.26 -0.61 33.38
C LEU A 447 -28.87 0.75 33.04
N ALA A 448 -28.44 1.40 31.96
CA ALA A 448 -29.03 2.66 31.51
C ALA A 448 -30.49 2.48 31.06
N ALA A 449 -30.82 1.38 30.39
CA ALA A 449 -32.19 1.05 30.00
C ALA A 449 -33.06 0.74 31.22
N GLU A 450 -32.56 -0.04 32.18
CA GLU A 450 -33.24 -0.32 33.46
C GLU A 450 -33.51 0.97 34.23
N LEU A 451 -32.50 1.84 34.36
CA LEU A 451 -32.63 3.13 35.05
C LEU A 451 -33.67 4.03 34.37
N LYS A 452 -33.69 4.09 33.04
CA LYS A 452 -34.71 4.83 32.28
C LYS A 452 -36.11 4.27 32.51
N SER A 453 -36.27 2.94 32.55
CA SER A 453 -37.56 2.30 32.82
C SER A 453 -38.07 2.59 34.24
N ALA A 454 -37.17 2.56 35.23
CA ALA A 454 -37.49 2.88 36.62
C ALA A 454 -37.87 4.36 36.78
N GLN A 455 -37.17 5.27 36.10
CA GLN A 455 -37.53 6.70 36.08
C GLN A 455 -38.91 6.92 35.46
N GLN A 456 -39.25 6.20 34.38
CA GLN A 456 -40.55 6.31 33.74
C GLN A 456 -41.68 5.77 34.64
N GLN A 457 -41.44 4.65 35.35
CA GLN A 457 -42.37 4.13 36.36
C GLN A 457 -42.54 5.09 37.55
N GLN A 458 -41.46 5.72 38.01
CA GLN A 458 -41.53 6.73 39.07
C GLN A 458 -42.38 7.92 38.61
N GLN A 459 -42.20 8.38 37.38
CA GLN A 459 -42.96 9.50 36.83
C GLN A 459 -44.44 9.17 36.65
N SER A 460 -44.79 7.94 36.24
CA SER A 460 -46.19 7.51 36.16
C SER A 460 -46.83 7.44 37.54
N LEU A 461 -46.14 6.87 38.53
CA LEU A 461 -46.64 6.83 39.91
C LEU A 461 -46.82 8.23 40.51
N GLN A 462 -45.93 9.18 40.19
CA GLN A 462 -46.08 10.57 40.61
C GLN A 462 -47.29 11.26 39.95
N GLN A 463 -47.57 10.95 38.68
CA GLN A 463 -48.76 11.43 37.99
C GLN A 463 -50.03 10.83 38.60
N GLU A 464 -50.05 9.53 38.87
CA GLU A 464 -51.16 8.85 39.55
C GLU A 464 -51.41 9.44 40.94
N LEU A 465 -50.36 9.69 41.73
CA LEU A 465 -50.50 10.35 43.02
C LEU A 465 -51.07 11.77 42.89
N ALA A 466 -50.60 12.56 41.92
CA ALA A 466 -51.12 13.90 41.68
C ALA A 466 -52.59 13.88 41.22
N GLU A 467 -52.97 12.93 40.37
CA GLU A 467 -54.36 12.73 39.95
C GLU A 467 -55.25 12.32 41.12
N LEU A 468 -54.79 11.40 41.98
CA LEU A 468 -55.49 11.00 43.20
C LEU A 468 -55.63 12.17 44.17
N ASP A 469 -54.59 12.98 44.37
CA ASP A 469 -54.65 14.18 45.20
C ASP A 469 -55.68 15.18 44.65
N VAL A 470 -55.73 15.38 43.34
CA VAL A 470 -56.75 16.22 42.69
C VAL A 470 -58.15 15.63 42.93
N GLN A 471 -58.37 14.34 42.67
CA GLN A 471 -59.66 13.68 42.89
C GLN A 471 -60.11 13.73 44.35
N ILE A 472 -59.20 13.52 45.30
CA ILE A 472 -59.45 13.63 46.74
C ILE A 472 -59.81 15.08 47.09
N SER A 473 -59.10 16.06 46.52
CA SER A 473 -59.39 17.48 46.77
C SER A 473 -60.73 17.94 46.17
N GLU A 474 -61.08 17.45 44.98
CA GLU A 474 -62.37 17.72 44.34
C GLU A 474 -63.53 17.07 45.12
N TRP A 475 -63.36 15.81 45.56
CA TRP A 475 -64.32 15.12 46.41
C TRP A 475 -64.51 15.85 47.76
N ARG A 476 -63.42 16.26 48.42
CA ARG A 476 -63.48 17.09 49.64
C ARG A 476 -64.17 18.43 49.39
N GLY A 477 -63.93 19.07 48.23
CA GLY A 477 -64.59 20.31 47.85
C GLY A 477 -66.10 20.18 47.63
N GLN A 478 -66.57 19.01 47.17
CA GLN A 478 -67.99 18.69 47.02
C GLN A 478 -68.66 18.30 48.36
N HIS A 479 -67.88 17.91 49.36
CA HIS A 479 -68.36 17.49 50.69
C HIS A 479 -67.72 18.29 51.83
N PRO A 480 -67.95 19.62 51.92
CA PRO A 480 -67.36 20.47 52.96
C PRO A 480 -67.87 20.18 54.38
N GLU A 481 -68.96 19.40 54.51
CA GLU A 481 -69.48 18.92 55.79
C GLU A 481 -68.64 17.78 56.40
N LEU A 482 -67.77 17.15 55.60
CA LEU A 482 -66.84 16.09 55.99
C LEU A 482 -65.40 16.62 56.05
N ASP A 483 -65.18 17.66 56.87
CA ASP A 483 -63.82 18.13 57.15
C ASP A 483 -63.03 17.10 57.98
N ASP A 484 -61.70 17.21 58.03
CA ASP A 484 -60.86 16.21 58.72
C ASP A 484 -61.23 16.08 60.20
N THR A 485 -61.74 17.14 60.82
CA THR A 485 -62.28 17.10 62.19
C THR A 485 -63.61 16.34 62.29
N ALA A 486 -64.52 16.52 61.35
CA ALA A 486 -65.81 15.84 61.28
C ALA A 486 -65.63 14.36 60.93
N LEU A 487 -64.71 14.01 60.02
CA LEU A 487 -64.35 12.63 59.71
C LEU A 487 -63.71 11.92 60.90
N ASP A 488 -62.78 12.55 61.62
CA ASP A 488 -62.24 11.99 62.87
C ASP A 488 -63.36 11.81 63.91
N THR A 489 -64.28 12.78 64.02
CA THR A 489 -65.41 12.67 64.94
C THR A 489 -66.34 11.52 64.54
N LEU A 490 -66.64 11.35 63.25
CA LEU A 490 -67.44 10.25 62.71
C LEU A 490 -66.77 8.88 62.91
N LEU A 491 -65.46 8.81 62.77
CA LEU A 491 -64.67 7.59 63.02
C LEU A 491 -64.52 7.26 64.51
N THR A 492 -64.73 8.22 65.41
CA THR A 492 -64.77 8.00 66.87
C THR A 492 -66.12 7.53 67.41
N TYR A 493 -67.22 7.62 66.64
CA TYR A 493 -68.50 7.01 67.04
C TYR A 493 -68.44 5.50 66.83
N ASP A 494 -68.46 4.74 67.94
CA ASP A 494 -68.66 3.29 67.88
C ASP A 494 -70.15 2.94 67.63
N ASP A 495 -70.40 1.71 67.17
CA ASP A 495 -71.76 1.24 66.89
C ASP A 495 -72.70 1.35 68.12
N ALA A 496 -72.14 1.32 69.34
CA ALA A 496 -72.90 1.48 70.58
C ALA A 496 -73.39 2.92 70.79
N HIS A 497 -72.59 3.94 70.48
CA HIS A 497 -72.99 5.34 70.51
C HIS A 497 -74.05 5.65 69.44
N VAL A 498 -73.94 5.05 68.25
CA VAL A 498 -74.94 5.20 67.17
C VAL A 498 -76.28 4.56 67.55
N GLU A 499 -76.27 3.38 68.19
CA GLU A 499 -77.46 2.75 68.77
C GLU A 499 -78.11 3.63 69.86
N GLN A 500 -77.31 4.26 70.72
CA GLN A 500 -77.81 5.18 71.76
C GLN A 500 -78.49 6.42 71.17
N LEU A 501 -77.90 7.02 70.13
CA LEU A 501 -78.50 8.15 69.42
C LEU A 501 -79.80 7.76 68.71
N ARG A 502 -79.88 6.55 68.12
CA ARG A 502 -81.11 6.02 67.53
C ARG A 502 -82.22 5.78 68.55
N LEU A 503 -81.87 5.29 69.74
CA LEU A 503 -82.82 5.14 70.85
C LEU A 503 -83.34 6.49 71.34
N GLN A 504 -82.46 7.50 71.44
CA GLN A 504 -82.85 8.87 71.80
C GLN A 504 -83.76 9.50 70.74
N LEU A 505 -83.42 9.39 69.45
CA LEU A 505 -84.26 9.87 68.35
C LEU A 505 -85.65 9.22 68.34
N ASN A 506 -85.71 7.90 68.50
CA ASN A 506 -87.00 7.19 68.60
C ASN A 506 -87.80 7.60 69.84
N ALA A 507 -87.13 7.89 70.97
CA ALA A 507 -87.80 8.39 72.17
C ALA A 507 -88.35 9.81 71.95
N THR A 508 -87.59 10.69 71.30
CA THR A 508 -88.05 12.05 70.96
C THR A 508 -89.19 12.02 69.94
N ASP A 509 -89.13 11.17 68.92
CA ASP A 509 -90.23 11.01 67.95
C ASP A 509 -91.49 10.49 68.61
N LYS A 510 -91.38 9.51 69.54
CA LYS A 510 -92.53 9.05 70.33
C LYS A 510 -93.12 10.15 71.21
N ALA A 511 -92.29 10.99 71.83
CA ALA A 511 -92.75 12.13 72.62
C ALA A 511 -93.44 13.19 71.75
N LEU A 512 -92.93 13.41 70.54
CA LEU A 512 -93.48 14.38 69.58
C LEU A 512 -94.84 13.89 69.03
N GLU A 513 -94.97 12.60 68.73
CA GLU A 513 -96.26 12.00 68.37
C GLU A 513 -97.26 12.02 69.53
N GLN A 514 -96.82 11.74 70.77
CA GLN A 514 -97.69 11.92 71.95
C GLN A 514 -98.17 13.36 72.13
N ALA A 515 -97.29 14.35 71.89
CA ALA A 515 -97.65 15.76 71.94
C ALA A 515 -98.63 16.15 70.82
N LYS A 516 -98.45 15.63 69.60
CA LYS A 516 -99.41 15.83 68.48
C LYS A 516 -100.78 15.23 68.78
N VAL A 517 -100.84 14.03 69.35
CA VAL A 517 -102.10 13.37 69.74
C VAL A 517 -102.81 14.17 70.84
N LEU A 518 -102.09 14.64 71.86
CA LEU A 518 -102.66 15.50 72.91
C LEU A 518 -103.19 16.84 72.35
N LEU A 519 -102.50 17.39 71.35
CA LEU A 519 -102.93 18.63 70.68
C LEU A 519 -104.20 18.39 69.86
N GLN A 520 -104.28 17.28 69.11
CA GLN A 520 -105.51 16.87 68.41
C GLN A 520 -106.68 16.62 69.37
N GLU A 521 -106.47 15.95 70.50
CA GLU A 521 -107.52 15.73 71.51
C GLU A 521 -108.04 17.05 72.12
N ARG A 522 -107.14 18.02 72.37
CA ARG A 522 -107.52 19.35 72.87
C ARG A 522 -108.25 20.18 71.83
N ASP A 523 -107.83 20.15 70.56
CA ASP A 523 -108.53 20.82 69.45
C ASP A 523 -109.93 20.23 69.22
N GLN A 524 -110.09 18.91 69.33
CA GLN A 524 -111.39 18.25 69.17
C GLN A 524 -112.37 18.63 70.30
N ARG A 525 -111.88 18.75 71.54
CA ARG A 525 -112.67 19.26 72.68
C ARG A 525 -113.06 20.73 72.50
N LEU A 526 -112.18 21.55 71.94
CA LEU A 526 -112.44 22.98 71.70
C LEU A 526 -113.47 23.18 70.57
N GLN A 527 -113.41 22.37 69.51
CA GLN A 527 -114.40 22.35 68.43
C GLN A 527 -115.78 21.82 68.91
N GLN A 528 -115.83 20.82 69.79
CA GLN A 528 -117.09 20.36 70.40
C GLN A 528 -117.73 21.43 71.29
N HIS A 529 -116.93 22.20 72.05
CA HIS A 529 -117.41 23.31 72.86
C HIS A 529 -117.92 24.48 72.01
N GLN A 530 -117.25 24.79 70.88
CA GLN A 530 -117.67 25.84 69.96
C GLN A 530 -118.94 25.48 69.15
N ALA A 531 -119.21 24.19 68.92
CA ALA A 531 -120.42 23.72 68.22
C ALA A 531 -121.68 23.69 69.10
N GLN A 532 -121.56 23.76 70.44
CA GLN A 532 -122.69 23.67 71.38
C GLN A 532 -123.23 25.03 71.88
N TYR A 533 -122.53 26.13 71.62
CA TYR A 533 -122.90 27.47 72.13
C TYR A 533 -122.70 28.58 71.09
N SER A 534 -123.47 28.55 70.00
CA SER A 534 -123.39 29.52 68.90
C SER A 534 -124.62 30.46 68.76
N ASP A 535 -125.27 30.83 69.87
CA ASP A 535 -126.23 31.95 69.90
C ASP A 535 -126.42 32.44 71.34
N LEU A 536 -125.77 33.54 71.70
CA LEU A 536 -126.11 34.41 72.84
C LEU A 536 -125.36 35.74 72.67
N SER A 537 -125.77 36.48 71.64
CA SER A 537 -125.54 37.92 71.55
C SER A 537 -126.57 38.63 72.43
N ASP A 538 -126.22 38.88 73.70
CA ASP A 538 -126.72 40.00 74.49
C ASP A 538 -125.78 40.23 75.68
N SER A 539 -124.81 41.12 75.49
CA SER A 539 -123.72 41.40 76.44
C SER A 539 -124.18 41.97 77.78
N THR A 540 -125.46 42.35 77.90
CA THR A 540 -126.05 42.89 79.12
C THR A 540 -126.50 41.80 80.10
N GLN A 541 -126.75 40.56 79.67
CA GLN A 541 -127.06 39.44 80.58
C GLN A 541 -125.79 38.77 81.15
N LEU A 542 -124.70 38.76 80.38
CA LEU A 542 -123.39 38.25 80.81
C LEU A 542 -122.74 39.11 81.90
N ALA A 543 -122.98 40.42 81.91
CA ALA A 543 -122.50 41.31 82.98
C ALA A 543 -123.24 41.08 84.31
N ALA A 544 -124.53 40.74 84.28
CA ALA A 544 -125.29 40.41 85.48
C ALA A 544 -124.88 39.04 86.07
N ALA A 545 -124.60 38.05 85.23
CA ALA A 545 -124.12 36.73 85.68
C ALA A 545 -122.68 36.76 86.23
N LEU A 546 -121.81 37.64 85.71
CA LEU A 546 -120.45 37.83 86.22
C LEU A 546 -120.42 38.51 87.60
N GLN A 547 -121.33 39.45 87.88
CA GLN A 547 -121.49 40.00 89.24
C GLN A 547 -122.00 38.94 90.23
N GLN A 548 -122.93 38.08 89.81
CA GLN A 548 -123.46 37.01 90.66
C GLN A 548 -122.43 35.89 90.92
N ALA A 549 -121.55 35.61 89.97
CA ALA A 549 -120.42 34.68 90.15
C ALA A 549 -119.29 35.28 91.02
N HIS A 550 -119.09 36.60 91.01
CA HIS A 550 -118.15 37.26 91.92
C HIS A 550 -118.64 37.28 93.38
N GLU A 551 -119.96 37.41 93.62
CA GLU A 551 -120.53 37.31 94.97
C GLU A 551 -120.53 35.87 95.51
N GLN A 552 -120.61 34.85 94.64
CA GLN A 552 -120.55 33.44 95.05
C GLN A 552 -119.11 32.91 95.21
N SER A 553 -118.11 33.48 94.52
CA SER A 553 -116.69 33.13 94.70
C SER A 553 -116.04 33.80 95.92
N ALA A 554 -116.66 34.81 96.52
CA ALA A 554 -116.18 35.45 97.75
C ALA A 554 -116.74 34.83 99.05
N LEU A 555 -117.66 33.86 98.94
CA LEU A 555 -118.30 33.16 100.08
C LEU A 555 -117.99 31.65 100.14
N GLY A 556 -117.01 31.20 99.34
CA GLY A 556 -116.47 29.84 99.35
C GLY A 556 -114.96 29.84 99.57
N GLU A 557 -114.57 30.05 100.84
CA GLU A 557 -113.34 29.53 101.49
C GLU A 557 -112.00 30.21 101.11
N GLN A 558 -111.25 30.78 102.05
CA GLN A 558 -111.14 30.54 103.50
C GLN A 558 -110.84 29.10 103.90
#